data_AF-A0A2U1LH15-F1
#
_entry.id   AF-A0A2U1LH15-F1
#
_cell.length_a   1.000
_cell.length_b   1.000
_cell.length_c   1.000
_cell.angle_alpha   90.00
_cell.angle_beta   90.00
_cell.angle_gamma   90.00
#
_symmetry.space_group_name_H-M   'P 1'
#
loop_
_entity.id
_entity.type
_entity.pdbx_description
1 polymer ?
#
loop_
_entity_poly.entity_id
_entity_poly.type
_entity_poly.pdbx_seq_one_letter_code
_entity_poly.pdbx_strand_id
1 'polypeptide(L)'
;MRKLGPDEIESKRTKEVMPLFKLGEKSDIAFAALYLASNAGNYVNRTTLIVDGGQWSSRPSHMAKDEVKMISRLVEKCTRAAPSSKL
;
A
#
# COMPACT_ATOMS: atom_id res chain seq x y z
N MET A 1 19.81 -8.21 14.70
CA MET A 1 18.52 -8.69 15.25
C MET A 1 18.35 -10.15 14.85
N ARG A 2 18.27 -11.08 15.81
CA ARG A 2 17.94 -12.49 15.54
C ARG A 2 16.43 -12.58 15.32
N LYS A 3 16.00 -13.17 14.19
CA LYS A 3 14.57 -13.37 13.88
C LYS A 3 14.02 -14.43 14.85
N LEU A 4 12.87 -14.12 15.48
CA LEU A 4 12.23 -14.94 16.52
C LEU A 4 11.32 -16.06 15.96
N GLY A 5 11.32 -16.30 14.65
CA GLY A 5 10.53 -17.35 14.01
C GLY A 5 11.40 -18.22 13.11
N PRO A 6 11.10 -19.53 12.99
CA PRO A 6 11.80 -20.38 12.04
C PRO A 6 11.58 -19.84 10.62
N ASP A 7 12.65 -19.75 9.83
CA ASP A 7 12.68 -19.10 8.51
C ASP A 7 11.58 -19.61 7.55
N GLU A 8 11.15 -20.86 7.75
CA GLU A 8 10.09 -21.52 6.99
C GLU A 8 8.69 -20.90 7.21
N ILE A 9 8.38 -20.47 8.44
CA ILE A 9 7.07 -19.89 8.80
C ILE A 9 6.92 -18.48 8.24
N GLU A 10 7.99 -17.69 8.25
CA GLU A 10 8.02 -16.36 7.63
C GLU A 10 7.80 -16.47 6.12
N SER A 11 8.41 -17.47 5.47
CA SER A 11 8.30 -17.63 4.01
C SER A 11 6.89 -18.01 3.54
N LYS A 12 6.16 -18.86 4.27
CA LYS A 12 4.81 -19.30 3.89
C LYS A 12 3.80 -18.17 4.02
N ARG A 13 3.80 -17.48 5.17
CA ARG A 13 2.86 -16.39 5.44
C ARG A 13 3.06 -15.20 4.49
N THR A 14 4.31 -14.91 4.13
CA THR A 14 4.61 -13.80 3.21
C THR A 14 4.19 -14.12 1.77
N LYS A 15 4.26 -15.39 1.36
CA LYS A 15 3.82 -15.84 0.03
C LYS A 15 2.30 -15.82 -0.10
N GLU A 16 1.55 -16.17 0.94
CA GLU A 16 0.08 -16.17 0.91
C GLU A 16 -0.54 -14.77 0.83
N VAL A 17 0.19 -13.75 1.30
CA VAL A 17 -0.31 -12.37 1.39
C VAL A 17 0.10 -11.50 0.19
N MET A 18 1.13 -11.90 -0.56
CA MET A 18 1.62 -11.17 -1.74
C MET A 18 1.15 -11.83 -3.04
N PRO A 19 0.51 -11.09 -3.97
CA PRO A 19 0.04 -11.64 -5.25
C PRO A 19 1.12 -12.28 -6.11
N LEU A 20 2.35 -11.79 -6.00
CA LEU A 20 3.49 -12.29 -6.75
C LEU A 20 4.18 -13.49 -6.09
N PHE A 21 3.70 -13.96 -4.93
CA PHE A 21 4.19 -15.12 -4.18
C PHE A 21 5.73 -15.16 -3.99
N LYS A 22 6.38 -13.99 -4.08
CA LYS A 22 7.81 -13.79 -3.91
C LYS A 22 8.06 -12.57 -3.05
N LEU A 23 9.12 -12.63 -2.25
CA LEU A 23 9.66 -11.45 -1.60
C LEU A 23 10.37 -10.59 -2.64
N GLY A 24 10.12 -9.28 -2.60
CA GLY A 24 10.83 -8.32 -3.44
C GLY A 24 12.32 -8.29 -3.09
N GLU A 25 13.14 -8.14 -4.11
CA GLU A 25 14.58 -7.93 -3.96
C GLU A 25 14.92 -6.44 -4.05
N LYS A 26 16.12 -6.06 -3.59
CA LYS A 26 16.62 -4.68 -3.71
C LYS A 26 16.69 -4.23 -5.18
N SER A 27 16.94 -5.18 -6.07
CA SER A 27 16.97 -5.00 -7.53
C SER A 27 15.62 -4.51 -8.08
N ASP A 28 14.50 -5.02 -7.58
CA ASP A 28 13.16 -4.62 -8.04
C ASP A 28 12.95 -3.10 -7.88
N ILE A 29 13.38 -2.53 -6.74
CA ILE A 29 13.32 -1.08 -6.46
C ILE A 29 14.34 -0.31 -7.31
N ALA A 30 15.55 -0.85 -7.47
CA ALA A 30 16.60 -0.21 -8.26
C ALA A 30 16.20 -0.06 -9.74
N PHE A 31 15.56 -1.08 -10.33
CA PHE A 31 15.06 -1.00 -11.70
C PHE A 31 13.89 -0.04 -11.86
N ALA A 32 13.02 0.09 -10.86
CA ALA A 32 11.97 1.09 -10.87
C ALA A 32 12.54 2.52 -10.83
N ALA A 33 13.57 2.76 -10.01
CA ALA A 33 14.28 4.04 -9.99
C ALA A 33 14.99 4.31 -11.32
N LEU A 34 15.64 3.28 -11.90
CA LEU A 34 16.28 3.37 -13.21
C LEU A 34 15.27 3.71 -14.31
N TYR A 35 14.09 3.09 -14.31
CA TYR A 35 13.00 3.40 -15.24
C TYR A 35 12.63 4.89 -15.17
N LEU A 36 12.37 5.42 -13.96
CA LEU A 36 12.01 6.82 -13.75
C LEU A 36 13.13 7.80 -14.16
N ALA A 37 14.40 7.41 -13.98
CA ALA A 37 15.55 8.23 -14.38
C ALA A 37 15.87 8.14 -15.88
N SER A 38 15.38 7.09 -16.57
CA SER A 38 15.65 6.83 -17.97
C SER A 38 14.70 7.59 -18.91
N ASN A 39 15.03 7.58 -20.21
CA ASN A 39 14.14 8.15 -21.23
C ASN A 39 12.79 7.41 -21.34
N ALA A 40 12.68 6.18 -20.81
CA ALA A 40 11.42 5.44 -20.76
C ALA A 40 10.41 6.04 -19.77
N GLY A 41 10.89 6.81 -18.78
CA GLY A 41 10.08 7.53 -17.79
C GLY A 41 9.79 9.00 -18.16
N ASN A 42 10.15 9.45 -19.37
CA ASN A 42 10.07 10.85 -19.84
C ASN A 42 8.74 11.56 -19.53
N TYR A 43 7.62 10.84 -19.63
CA TYR A 43 6.28 11.40 -19.48
C TYR A 43 5.59 10.98 -18.17
N VAL A 44 6.35 10.44 -17.21
CA VAL A 44 5.86 9.96 -15.92
C VAL A 44 6.26 10.94 -14.83
N ASN A 45 5.35 11.86 -14.49
CA ASN A 45 5.60 12.92 -13.52
C ASN A 45 4.52 12.96 -12.43
N ARG A 46 4.89 13.48 -11.25
CA ARG A 46 3.98 13.68 -10.10
C ARG A 46 3.22 12.42 -9.66
N THR A 47 3.81 11.26 -9.89
CA THR A 47 3.22 9.97 -9.53
C THR A 47 4.07 9.26 -8.48
N THR A 48 3.43 8.38 -7.71
CA THR A 48 4.09 7.47 -6.79
C THR A 48 4.07 6.08 -7.40
N LEU A 49 5.24 5.57 -7.79
CA LEU A 49 5.39 4.22 -8.33
C LEU A 49 5.52 3.22 -7.17
N ILE A 50 4.51 2.38 -6.99
CA ILE A 50 4.50 1.34 -5.94
C ILE A 50 5.22 0.09 -6.44
N VAL A 51 6.20 -0.41 -5.67
CA VAL A 51 7.03 -1.58 -5.99
C VAL A 51 6.98 -2.58 -4.84
N ASP A 52 5.85 -3.24 -4.66
CA ASP A 52 5.60 -4.13 -3.51
C ASP A 52 5.04 -5.51 -3.89
N GLY A 53 5.10 -5.86 -5.17
CA GLY A 53 4.54 -7.11 -5.67
C GLY A 53 3.01 -7.18 -5.66
N GLY A 54 2.33 -6.04 -5.63
CA GLY A 54 0.87 -5.94 -5.68
C GLY A 54 0.20 -6.04 -4.31
N GLN A 55 0.98 -6.05 -3.22
CA GLN A 55 0.46 -6.21 -1.86
C GLN A 55 -0.47 -5.05 -1.46
N TRP A 56 -0.19 -3.83 -1.91
CA TRP A 56 -0.95 -2.62 -1.60
C TRP A 56 -2.41 -2.70 -2.05
N SER A 57 -2.63 -3.22 -3.26
CA SER A 57 -3.96 -3.26 -3.88
C SER A 57 -4.72 -4.56 -3.60
N SER A 58 -4.00 -5.64 -3.30
CA SER A 58 -4.59 -6.98 -3.16
C SER A 58 -5.14 -7.30 -1.77
N ARG A 59 -4.78 -6.53 -0.74
CA ARG A 59 -5.27 -6.78 0.61
C ARG A 59 -6.78 -6.56 0.68
N PRO A 60 -7.58 -7.57 1.06
CA PRO A 60 -8.99 -7.37 1.30
C PRO A 60 -9.16 -6.33 2.42
N SER A 61 -10.12 -5.43 2.25
CA SER A 61 -10.44 -4.44 3.26
C SER A 61 -10.89 -5.14 4.54
N HIS A 62 -10.29 -4.78 5.69
CA HIS A 62 -10.66 -5.33 7.00
C HIS A 62 -12.11 -5.00 7.42
N MET A 63 -12.75 -4.06 6.72
CA MET A 63 -14.09 -3.57 7.00
C MET A 63 -14.98 -3.86 5.79
N ALA A 64 -16.23 -4.22 6.03
CA ALA A 64 -17.21 -4.34 4.96
C ALA A 64 -17.52 -2.96 4.37
N LYS A 65 -17.85 -2.88 3.07
CA LYS A 65 -18.12 -1.59 2.39
C LYS A 65 -19.25 -0.81 3.07
N ASP A 66 -20.26 -1.51 3.58
CA ASP A 66 -21.40 -0.89 4.23
C ASP A 66 -21.02 -0.26 5.58
N GLU A 67 -20.13 -0.90 6.34
CA GLU A 67 -19.58 -0.35 7.59
C GLU A 67 -18.73 0.89 7.33
N VAL A 68 -17.85 0.85 6.32
CA VAL A 68 -17.04 2.01 5.92
C VAL A 68 -17.95 3.19 5.53
N LYS A 69 -19.03 2.92 4.80
CA LYS A 69 -20.01 3.94 4.38
C LYS A 69 -20.75 4.54 5.57
N MET A 70 -21.11 3.72 6.56
CA MET A 70 -21.75 4.19 7.79
C MET A 70 -20.83 5.12 8.58
N ILE A 71 -19.58 4.70 8.82
CA ILE A 71 -18.59 5.48 9.57
C ILE A 71 -18.26 6.77 8.83
N SER A 72 -18.06 6.71 7.50
CA SER A 72 -17.80 7.90 6.67
C SER A 72 -18.92 8.93 6.80
N ARG A 73 -20.18 8.51 6.75
CA ARG A 73 -21.34 9.40 6.92
C ARG A 73 -21.41 10.02 8.31
N LEU A 74 -21.07 9.26 9.34
CA LEU A 74 -21.01 9.77 10.71
C LEU A 74 -19.91 10.82 10.85
N VAL A 75 -18.72 10.55 10.32
CA VAL A 75 -17.59 11.50 10.32
C VAL A 75 -17.94 12.77 9.56
N GLU A 76 -18.48 12.68 8.35
CA GLU A 76 -18.95 13.83 7.55
C GLU A 76 -19.99 14.67 8.29
N LYS A 77 -20.92 14.03 9.01
CA LYS A 77 -21.92 14.74 9.81
C LYS A 77 -21.28 15.50 10.96
N CYS A 78 -20.34 14.86 11.66
CA CYS A 78 -19.60 15.48 12.76
C CYS A 78 -18.71 16.66 12.28
N THR A 79 -18.00 16.51 11.16
CA THR A 79 -17.15 17.57 10.61
C THR A 79 -17.96 18.76 10.10
N ARG A 80 -19.13 18.54 9.51
CA ARG A 80 -20.02 19.63 9.08
C ARG A 80 -20.70 20.37 10.23
N ALA A 81 -20.92 19.71 11.36
CA ALA A 81 -21.50 20.31 12.56
C ALA A 81 -20.46 21.09 13.39
N ALA A 82 -19.17 20.81 13.21
CA ALA A 82 -18.11 21.58 13.85
C ALA A 82 -18.05 23.00 13.25
N PRO A 83 -17.89 24.05 14.08
CA PRO A 83 -17.71 25.40 13.56
C PRO A 83 -16.42 25.44 12.74
N SER A 84 -16.50 25.95 11.51
CA SER A 84 -15.31 26.26 10.74
C SER A 84 -14.53 27.31 11.52
N SER A 85 -13.39 26.92 12.09
CA SER A 85 -12.45 27.88 12.65
C SER A 85 -11.97 28.76 11.51
N LYS A 86 -12.52 29.97 11.42
CA LYS A 86 -12.02 31.00 10.51
C LYS A 86 -10.60 31.36 10.97
N LEU A 87 -9.62 31.06 10.13
CA LEU A 87 -8.34 31.76 10.12
C LEU A 87 -8.48 33.01 9.26
#